data_AF-C7XT51-F1
#
_entry.id   AF-C7XT51-F1
#
_cell.length_a   1.000
_cell.length_b   1.000
_cell.length_c   1.000
_cell.angle_alpha   90.00
_cell.angle_beta   90.00
_cell.angle_gamma   90.00
#
_symmetry.space_group_name_H-M   'P 1'
#
loop_
_entity.id
_entity.type
_entity.pdbx_description
1 polymer ?
#
loop_
_entity_poly.entity_id
_entity_poly.type
_entity_poly.pdbx_seq_one_letter_code
_entity_poly.pdbx_strand_id
1 'polypeptide(L)'
;MKKFILGLFLILGAISFAAPKYINTSKLENTGYEITADDEDIFSIGKVTDVEAISILFYPMPDKTSKEVSDAVKSSAPDEVKFISSSENKRAYILKYKDTGEIFTYNFVPKKPKSKFCHISVLYMTDRDLSGADLNKVVDSSLNEAESFLK
;
A
#
# COMPACT_ATOMS: atom_id res chain seq x y z
N MET A 1 8.85 2.43 21.76
CA MET A 1 9.27 2.18 20.37
C MET A 1 8.40 3.06 19.48
N LYS A 2 8.83 4.28 19.16
CA LYS A 2 8.02 5.29 18.45
C LYS A 2 8.79 6.03 17.34
N LYS A 3 10.07 5.67 17.11
CA LYS A 3 11.03 6.54 16.39
C LYS A 3 11.39 6.04 14.98
N PHE A 4 11.14 4.78 14.62
CA PHE A 4 11.56 4.22 13.32
C PHE A 4 10.51 4.35 12.22
N ILE A 5 9.21 4.29 12.55
CA ILE A 5 8.15 4.42 11.53
C ILE A 5 8.14 5.82 10.89
N LEU A 6 8.55 6.86 11.64
CA LEU A 6 8.58 8.25 11.15
C LEU A 6 9.73 8.54 10.17
N GLY A 7 10.84 7.79 10.24
CA GLY A 7 12.02 8.07 9.43
C GLY A 7 11.84 7.80 7.94
N LEU A 8 10.89 6.93 7.57
CA LEU A 8 10.63 6.54 6.19
C LEU A 8 9.70 7.51 5.44
N PHE A 9 9.03 8.43 6.15
CA PHE A 9 8.05 9.38 5.59
C PHE A 9 8.63 10.80 5.33
N LEU A 10 9.92 11.02 5.59
CA LEU A 10 10.52 12.36 5.53
C LEU A 10 11.02 12.73 4.13
N ILE A 11 10.11 13.18 3.25
CA ILE A 11 10.44 14.17 2.20
C ILE A 11 9.24 15.13 2.02
N LEU A 12 9.10 16.11 2.90
CA LEU A 12 8.15 17.23 2.73
C LEU A 12 8.90 18.45 2.18
N GLY A 13 9.16 18.44 0.87
CA GLY A 13 9.24 19.67 0.09
C GLY A 13 7.84 20.03 -0.40
N ALA A 14 7.49 21.31 -0.52
CA ALA A 14 6.24 21.73 -1.14
C ALA A 14 6.28 21.42 -2.65
N ILE A 15 6.06 20.16 -3.02
CA ILE A 15 5.88 19.72 -4.40
C ILE A 15 4.42 19.97 -4.74
N SER A 16 4.17 20.72 -5.81
CA SER A 16 2.82 20.88 -6.35
C SER A 16 2.40 19.55 -6.98
N PHE A 17 1.78 18.69 -6.17
CA PHE A 17 1.31 17.39 -6.63
C PHE A 17 0.12 17.53 -7.59
N ALA A 18 0.23 16.93 -8.77
CA ALA A 18 -0.80 16.89 -9.79
C ALA A 18 -1.46 15.50 -9.78
N ALA A 19 -2.19 15.21 -8.69
CA ALA A 19 -2.79 13.90 -8.47
C ALA A 19 -3.56 13.37 -9.71
N PRO A 20 -3.48 12.07 -10.03
CA PRO A 20 -4.10 11.53 -11.23
C PRO A 20 -5.60 11.79 -11.31
N LYS A 21 -6.13 11.94 -12.52
CA LYS A 21 -7.56 12.26 -12.74
C LYS A 21 -8.51 11.24 -12.11
N TYR A 22 -8.09 9.99 -11.94
CA TYR A 22 -8.84 8.90 -11.33
C TYR A 22 -8.78 8.88 -9.79
N ILE A 23 -8.04 9.80 -9.15
CA ILE A 23 -7.95 9.94 -7.69
C ILE A 23 -8.84 11.09 -7.21
N ASN A 24 -9.65 10.81 -6.19
CA ASN A 24 -10.49 11.77 -5.48
C ASN A 24 -9.67 12.50 -4.40
N THR A 25 -8.96 13.56 -4.80
CA THR A 25 -8.12 14.36 -3.90
C THR A 25 -8.90 15.08 -2.81
N SER A 26 -10.14 15.52 -3.08
CA SER A 26 -10.99 16.13 -2.05
C SER A 26 -11.30 15.17 -0.90
N LYS A 27 -11.20 13.85 -1.13
CA LYS A 27 -11.35 12.85 -0.08
C LYS A 27 -10.07 12.58 0.69
N LEU A 28 -8.90 12.94 0.17
CA LEU A 28 -7.65 12.85 0.94
C LEU A 28 -7.66 13.84 2.10
N GLU A 29 -8.27 15.01 1.88
CA GLU A 29 -8.50 16.02 2.91
C GLU A 29 -9.21 15.38 4.12
N ASN A 30 -8.63 15.58 5.32
CA ASN A 30 -9.14 15.08 6.61
C ASN A 30 -9.01 13.56 6.88
N THR A 31 -8.29 12.79 6.06
CA THR A 31 -8.09 11.34 6.30
C THR A 31 -6.80 10.99 7.04
N GLY A 32 -5.89 11.96 7.18
CA GLY A 32 -4.55 11.75 7.73
C GLY A 32 -3.57 11.08 6.76
N TYR A 33 -3.96 10.91 5.49
CA TYR A 33 -3.06 10.50 4.42
C TYR A 33 -2.33 11.71 3.83
N GLU A 34 -1.04 11.53 3.59
CA GLU A 34 -0.18 12.48 2.89
C GLU A 34 0.29 11.86 1.58
N ILE A 35 0.52 12.69 0.56
CA ILE A 35 1.10 12.22 -0.71
C ILE A 35 2.57 11.90 -0.47
N THR A 36 2.96 10.66 -0.82
CA THR A 36 4.31 10.12 -0.62
C THR A 36 5.07 9.94 -1.93
N ALA A 37 4.38 9.87 -3.07
CA ALA A 37 4.97 9.88 -4.41
C ALA A 37 3.94 10.38 -5.43
N ASP A 38 4.42 11.10 -6.45
CA ASP A 38 3.63 11.60 -7.57
C ASP A 38 4.53 11.66 -8.80
N ASP A 39 4.78 10.49 -9.36
CA ASP A 39 5.61 10.29 -10.54
C ASP A 39 4.78 9.67 -11.66
N GLU A 40 5.33 9.64 -12.88
CA GLU A 40 4.66 9.06 -14.05
C GLU A 40 4.23 7.60 -13.86
N ASP A 41 5.06 6.83 -13.13
CA ASP A 41 4.86 5.39 -12.91
C ASP A 41 4.10 5.05 -11.62
N ILE A 42 3.88 6.04 -10.73
CA ILE A 42 3.24 5.80 -9.44
C ILE A 42 2.70 7.08 -8.80
N PHE A 43 1.47 6.99 -8.33
CA PHE A 43 0.95 7.90 -7.31
C PHE A 43 0.81 7.15 -5.99
N SER A 44 1.29 7.69 -4.88
CA SER A 44 1.16 7.03 -3.58
C SER A 44 0.80 7.99 -2.46
N ILE A 45 0.05 7.46 -1.51
CA ILE A 45 -0.34 8.14 -0.27
C ILE A 45 -0.01 7.26 0.92
N GLY A 46 0.33 7.85 2.05
CA GLY A 46 0.59 7.10 3.26
C GLY A 46 0.09 7.78 4.53
N LYS A 47 -0.17 6.97 5.54
CA LYS A 47 -0.65 7.38 6.87
C LYS A 47 0.06 6.56 7.93
N VAL A 48 0.43 7.22 9.01
CA VAL A 48 0.97 6.57 10.22
C VAL A 48 0.01 6.77 11.37
N THR A 49 -0.25 5.71 12.13
CA THR A 49 -1.01 5.71 13.38
C THR A 49 -0.10 5.31 14.55
N ASP A 50 -0.64 5.25 15.77
CA ASP A 50 0.13 4.80 16.93
C ASP A 50 0.59 3.32 16.83
N VAL A 51 -0.10 2.49 16.04
CA VAL A 51 0.10 1.02 16.00
C VAL A 51 0.44 0.49 14.60
N GLU A 52 0.09 1.23 13.56
CA GLU A 52 0.12 0.76 12.16
C GLU A 52 0.57 1.89 11.23
N ALA A 53 1.27 1.52 10.16
CA ALA A 53 1.50 2.42 9.03
C ALA A 53 0.94 1.80 7.75
N ILE A 54 0.30 2.63 6.93
CA ILE A 54 -0.36 2.22 5.70
C ILE A 54 0.21 3.07 4.57
N SER A 55 0.65 2.43 3.49
CA SER A 55 0.98 3.09 2.23
C SER A 55 0.12 2.47 1.12
N ILE A 56 -0.51 3.32 0.32
CA ILE A 56 -1.38 2.95 -0.80
C ILE A 56 -0.74 3.47 -2.07
N LEU A 57 -0.41 2.56 -2.97
CA LEU A 57 0.24 2.81 -4.25
C LEU A 57 -0.78 2.59 -5.36
N PHE A 58 -0.86 3.54 -6.28
CA PHE A 58 -1.70 3.52 -7.47
C PHE A 58 -0.79 3.49 -8.71
N TYR A 59 -0.63 2.31 -9.29
CA TYR A 59 0.20 2.10 -10.48
C TYR A 59 -0.64 2.32 -11.75
N PRO A 60 -0.34 3.32 -12.61
CA PRO A 60 -1.03 3.57 -13.88
C PRO A 60 -0.59 2.55 -14.96
N MET A 61 -0.73 1.27 -14.66
CA MET A 61 -0.32 0.15 -15.51
C MET A 61 -1.56 -0.66 -15.97
N PRO A 62 -2.49 -0.06 -16.73
CA PRO A 62 -3.80 -0.67 -17.03
C PRO A 62 -3.71 -1.96 -17.85
N ASP A 63 -2.60 -2.18 -18.57
CA ASP A 63 -2.38 -3.35 -19.40
C ASP A 63 -1.82 -4.56 -18.63
N LYS A 64 -1.57 -4.41 -17.32
CA LYS A 64 -1.07 -5.48 -16.46
C LYS A 64 -2.20 -6.22 -15.77
N THR A 65 -1.95 -7.48 -15.42
CA THR A 65 -2.81 -8.20 -14.49
C THR A 65 -2.45 -7.86 -13.05
N SER A 66 -3.41 -7.96 -12.13
CA SER A 66 -3.13 -7.81 -10.70
C SER A 66 -2.06 -8.79 -10.19
N LYS A 67 -1.92 -9.96 -10.82
CA LYS A 67 -0.87 -10.91 -10.45
C LYS A 67 0.50 -10.42 -10.87
N GLU A 68 0.65 -9.90 -12.08
CA GLU A 68 1.91 -9.30 -12.54
C GLU A 68 2.33 -8.13 -11.65
N VAL A 69 1.38 -7.29 -11.22
CA VAL A 69 1.67 -6.20 -10.26
C VAL A 69 2.15 -6.76 -8.91
N SER A 70 1.51 -7.80 -8.38
CA SER A 70 1.97 -8.45 -7.15
C SER A 70 3.38 -9.06 -7.31
N ASP A 71 3.66 -9.72 -8.43
CA ASP A 71 4.97 -10.32 -8.69
C ASP A 71 6.06 -9.23 -8.86
N ALA A 72 5.73 -8.08 -9.44
CA ALA A 72 6.62 -6.93 -9.56
C ALA A 72 6.93 -6.30 -8.19
N VAL A 73 5.92 -6.14 -7.32
CA VAL A 73 6.14 -5.68 -5.93
C VAL A 73 7.04 -6.65 -5.17
N LYS A 74 6.84 -7.96 -5.35
CA LYS A 74 7.73 -8.97 -4.76
C LYS A 74 9.18 -8.80 -5.19
N SER A 75 9.39 -8.55 -6.48
CA SER A 75 10.72 -8.49 -7.08
C SER A 75 11.46 -7.17 -6.84
N SER A 76 10.73 -6.12 -6.46
CA SER A 76 11.28 -4.78 -6.17
C SER A 76 11.47 -4.50 -4.67
N ALA A 77 11.15 -5.46 -3.80
CA ALA A 77 11.37 -5.31 -2.37
C ALA A 77 12.88 -5.13 -2.09
N PRO A 78 13.29 -4.17 -1.24
CA PRO A 78 14.68 -3.99 -0.85
C PRO A 78 15.27 -5.25 -0.21
N ASP A 79 16.56 -5.49 -0.39
CA ASP A 79 17.26 -6.66 0.15
C ASP A 79 17.19 -6.74 1.69
N GLU A 80 17.09 -5.59 2.35
CA GLU A 80 16.95 -5.47 3.81
C GLU A 80 15.59 -5.95 4.31
N VAL A 81 14.58 -5.98 3.44
CA VAL A 81 13.21 -6.38 3.77
C VAL A 81 13.02 -7.86 3.40
N LYS A 82 13.16 -8.73 4.40
CA LYS A 82 13.12 -10.18 4.19
C LYS A 82 11.73 -10.66 3.77
N PHE A 83 11.63 -11.20 2.57
CA PHE A 83 10.43 -11.93 2.12
C PHE A 83 10.20 -13.19 2.98
N ILE A 84 8.96 -13.37 3.44
CA ILE A 84 8.56 -14.49 4.31
C ILE A 84 7.68 -15.48 3.55
N SER A 85 6.59 -15.01 2.93
CA SER A 85 5.66 -15.89 2.23
C SER A 85 4.79 -15.15 1.22
N SER A 86 4.24 -15.93 0.28
CA SER A 86 3.15 -15.52 -0.59
C SER A 86 1.93 -16.35 -0.27
N SER A 87 0.78 -15.71 -0.19
CA SER A 87 -0.51 -16.35 -0.04
C SER A 87 -1.56 -15.56 -0.83
N GLU A 88 -2.78 -16.05 -0.82
CA GLU A 88 -3.90 -15.34 -1.40
C GLU A 88 -5.20 -15.70 -0.69
N ASN A 89 -6.18 -14.81 -0.78
CA ASN A 89 -7.56 -15.09 -0.41
C ASN A 89 -8.48 -14.83 -1.60
N LYS A 90 -9.80 -14.81 -1.38
CA LYS A 90 -10.77 -14.53 -2.45
C LYS A 90 -10.64 -13.13 -3.04
N ARG A 91 -10.08 -12.18 -2.27
CA ARG A 91 -10.02 -10.76 -2.63
C ARG A 91 -8.66 -10.33 -3.18
N ALA A 92 -7.55 -10.83 -2.65
CA ALA A 92 -6.22 -10.27 -2.90
C ALA A 92 -5.13 -11.34 -3.03
N TYR A 93 -4.08 -10.97 -3.77
CA TYR A 93 -2.75 -11.54 -3.62
C TYR A 93 -2.08 -10.89 -2.41
N ILE A 94 -1.42 -11.70 -1.58
CA ILE A 94 -0.84 -11.28 -0.32
C ILE A 94 0.63 -11.67 -0.28
N LEU A 95 1.49 -10.71 0.02
CA LEU A 95 2.90 -10.94 0.28
C LEU A 95 3.21 -10.52 1.71
N LYS A 96 3.97 -11.35 2.42
CA LYS A 96 4.42 -11.08 3.78
C LYS A 96 5.92 -10.90 3.80
N TYR A 97 6.35 -9.84 4.48
CA TYR A 97 7.75 -9.50 4.71
C TYR A 97 7.99 -9.25 6.20
N LYS A 98 9.26 -9.24 6.57
CA LYS A 98 9.72 -8.84 7.90
C LYS A 98 10.98 -7.99 7.76
N ASP A 99 10.97 -6.80 8.33
CA ASP A 99 12.18 -5.98 8.48
C ASP A 99 12.97 -6.44 9.73
N THR A 100 14.25 -6.08 9.77
CA THR A 100 15.20 -6.26 10.87
C THR A 100 14.69 -5.77 12.24
N GLY A 101 13.74 -4.82 12.26
CA GLY A 101 13.16 -4.23 13.47
C GLY A 101 11.91 -4.92 14.04
N GLU A 102 11.66 -6.20 13.73
CA GLU A 102 10.48 -6.98 14.17
C GLU A 102 9.12 -6.51 13.63
N ILE A 103 9.10 -5.60 12.65
CA ILE A 103 7.87 -5.15 11.98
C ILE A 103 7.54 -6.08 10.81
N PHE A 104 6.28 -6.51 10.76
CA PHE A 104 5.72 -7.21 9.61
C PHE A 104 5.15 -6.21 8.61
N THR A 105 5.45 -6.44 7.33
CA THR A 105 4.81 -5.71 6.24
C THR A 105 4.01 -6.70 5.41
N TYR A 106 2.74 -6.39 5.21
CA TYR A 106 1.85 -7.13 4.33
C TYR A 106 1.56 -6.29 3.10
N ASN A 107 1.80 -6.85 1.91
CA ASN A 107 1.36 -6.24 0.66
C ASN A 107 0.05 -6.88 0.19
N PHE A 108 -0.91 -6.06 -0.22
CA PHE A 108 -2.19 -6.50 -0.77
C PHE A 108 -2.38 -5.94 -2.17
N VAL A 109 -2.57 -6.82 -3.15
CA VAL A 109 -3.00 -6.44 -4.51
C VAL A 109 -4.37 -7.05 -4.79
N PRO A 110 -5.43 -6.25 -5.04
CA PRO A 110 -6.76 -6.77 -5.28
C PRO A 110 -6.79 -7.57 -6.60
N LYS A 111 -7.36 -8.78 -6.56
CA LYS A 111 -7.49 -9.65 -7.75
C LYS A 111 -8.39 -9.05 -8.83
N LYS A 112 -9.29 -8.15 -8.44
CA LYS A 112 -10.24 -7.46 -9.32
C LYS A 112 -10.08 -5.95 -9.13
N PRO A 113 -9.31 -5.26 -9.99
CA PRO A 113 -9.19 -3.81 -9.93
C PRO A 113 -10.54 -3.12 -10.07
N LYS A 114 -10.78 -2.07 -9.27
CA LYS A 114 -11.97 -1.20 -9.41
C LYS A 114 -11.80 -0.06 -10.40
N SER A 115 -10.55 0.27 -10.72
CA SER A 115 -10.20 1.25 -11.75
C SER A 115 -9.68 0.53 -12.98
N LYS A 116 -10.07 1.00 -14.18
CA LYS A 116 -9.47 0.58 -15.45
C LYS A 116 -8.18 1.35 -15.77
N PHE A 117 -7.82 2.34 -14.95
CA PHE A 117 -6.69 3.22 -15.19
C PHE A 117 -5.47 2.85 -14.35
N CYS A 118 -5.66 2.12 -13.25
CA CYS A 118 -4.58 1.79 -12.34
C CYS A 118 -4.82 0.49 -11.56
N HIS A 119 -3.73 -0.09 -11.07
CA HIS A 119 -3.75 -1.11 -10.03
C HIS A 119 -3.47 -0.50 -8.67
N ILE A 120 -4.13 -1.02 -7.64
CA ILE A 120 -3.86 -0.66 -6.24
C ILE A 120 -2.89 -1.68 -5.65
N SER A 121 -1.95 -1.20 -4.86
CA SER A 121 -1.13 -2.02 -3.97
C SER A 121 -1.09 -1.36 -2.60
N VAL A 122 -1.44 -2.10 -1.54
CA VAL A 122 -1.43 -1.57 -0.17
C VAL A 122 -0.33 -2.25 0.63
N LEU A 123 0.57 -1.46 1.21
CA LEU A 123 1.51 -1.90 2.22
C LEU A 123 0.92 -1.58 3.61
N TYR A 124 0.71 -2.63 4.40
CA TYR A 124 0.23 -2.53 5.77
C TYR A 124 1.32 -3.02 6.72
N MET A 125 1.81 -2.12 7.55
CA MET A 125 2.94 -2.34 8.45
C MET A 125 2.44 -2.39 9.89
N THR A 126 2.81 -3.44 10.61
CA THR A 126 2.37 -3.68 12.00
C THR A 126 3.39 -4.53 12.76
N ASP A 127 3.41 -4.43 14.08
CA ASP A 127 4.16 -5.32 14.96
C ASP A 127 3.47 -6.69 15.17
N ARG A 128 2.26 -6.87 14.63
CA ARG A 128 1.47 -8.10 14.76
C ARG A 128 1.71 -9.07 13.62
N ASP A 129 1.99 -10.33 13.94
CA ASP A 129 1.96 -11.42 12.97
C ASP A 129 0.51 -11.83 12.67
N LEU A 130 -0.08 -11.19 11.67
CA LEU A 130 -1.44 -11.45 11.22
C LEU A 130 -1.55 -12.75 10.42
N SER A 131 -2.61 -13.50 10.69
CA SER A 131 -3.00 -14.70 9.94
C SER A 131 -4.51 -14.92 9.98
N GLY A 132 -5.01 -15.86 9.18
CA GLY A 132 -6.41 -16.32 9.24
C GLY A 132 -7.45 -15.19 9.10
N ALA A 133 -8.40 -15.17 10.04
CA ALA A 133 -9.51 -14.22 10.02
C ALA A 133 -9.05 -12.76 10.22
N ASP A 134 -8.05 -12.52 11.06
CA ASP A 134 -7.53 -11.17 11.32
C ASP A 134 -6.87 -10.58 10.07
N LEU A 135 -6.04 -11.39 9.38
CA LEU A 135 -5.44 -10.98 8.11
C LEU A 135 -6.52 -10.67 7.06
N ASN A 136 -7.55 -11.51 6.94
CA ASN A 136 -8.64 -11.26 6.00
C ASN A 136 -9.39 -9.95 6.29
N LYS A 137 -9.65 -9.65 7.56
CA LYS A 137 -10.28 -8.39 7.98
C LYS A 137 -9.42 -7.18 7.64
N VAL A 138 -8.11 -7.28 7.83
CA VAL A 138 -7.16 -6.22 7.46
C VAL A 138 -7.10 -6.04 5.93
N VAL A 139 -7.06 -7.12 5.16
CA VAL A 139 -7.14 -7.07 3.68
C VAL A 139 -8.41 -6.34 3.23
N ASP A 140 -9.57 -6.72 3.78
CA ASP A 140 -10.84 -6.14 3.38
C ASP A 140 -10.95 -4.65 3.72
N SER A 141 -10.56 -4.27 4.94
CA SER A 141 -10.61 -2.87 5.38
C SER A 141 -9.61 -2.00 4.62
N SER A 142 -8.37 -2.45 4.45
CA SER A 142 -7.32 -1.73 3.73
C SER A 142 -7.68 -1.50 2.27
N LEU A 143 -8.20 -2.53 1.59
CA LEU A 143 -8.62 -2.40 0.20
C LEU A 143 -9.89 -1.58 0.04
N ASN A 144 -10.85 -1.69 0.96
CA ASN A 144 -12.02 -0.80 0.95
C ASN A 144 -11.59 0.66 1.09
N GLU A 145 -10.67 0.97 2.00
CA GLU A 145 -10.14 2.33 2.21
C GLU A 145 -9.43 2.83 0.95
N ALA A 146 -8.51 2.03 0.40
CA ALA A 146 -7.76 2.37 -0.82
C ALA A 146 -8.66 2.58 -2.04
N GLU A 147 -9.60 1.69 -2.30
CA GLU A 147 -10.58 1.81 -3.37
C GLU A 147 -11.47 3.04 -3.20
N SER A 148 -11.67 3.49 -1.96
CA SER A 148 -12.53 4.63 -1.66
C SER A 148 -11.95 5.97 -2.16
N PHE A 149 -10.64 6.02 -2.46
CA PHE A 149 -9.96 7.18 -3.05
C PHE A 149 -10.04 7.22 -4.58
N LEU A 150 -10.57 6.18 -5.22
CA LEU A 150 -10.86 6.22 -6.65
C LEU A 150 -12.12 7.06 -6.92
N LYS A 151 -12.18 7.73 -8.09
CA LYS A 151 -13.38 8.41 -8.60
C LYS A 151 -14.36 7.46 -9.30
#